data_AF-A0A350IC57-F1
#
_entry.id   AF-A0A350IC57-F1
#
_cell.length_a   1.000
_cell.length_b   1.000
_cell.length_c   1.000
_cell.angle_alpha   90.00
_cell.angle_beta   90.00
_cell.angle_gamma   90.00
#
_symmetry.space_group_name_H-M   'P 1'
#
loop_
_entity.id
_entity.type
_entity.pdbx_description
1 polymer ?
#
loop_
_entity_poly.entity_id
_entity_poly.type
_entity_poly.pdbx_seq_one_letter_code
_entity_poly.pdbx_strand_id
1 'polypeptide(L)'
;MTNVIDFSKYRKQRSEEIADLKEDVHILNKKIAQRFSVDVAHDVVSAMSELGYDVTENYESVLDIMVLIESIRALIHRTLGEEYHFQSVSDRIFADSDMDCETALFDFLDEMDESENDPI
;
A
#
# COMPACT_ATOMS: atom_id res chain seq x y z
N MET A 1 -43.43 -24.82 28.88
CA MET A 1 -43.21 -24.23 27.54
C MET A 1 -41.85 -24.70 27.06
N THR A 2 -41.82 -25.51 26.02
CA THR A 2 -40.59 -26.09 25.47
C THR A 2 -39.88 -25.00 24.69
N ASN A 3 -38.74 -24.53 25.18
CA ASN A 3 -37.94 -23.48 24.54
C ASN A 3 -37.19 -24.09 23.36
N VAL A 4 -37.83 -24.17 22.19
CA VAL A 4 -37.23 -24.75 20.98
C VAL A 4 -36.27 -23.71 20.39
N ILE A 5 -34.97 -24.00 20.48
CA ILE A 5 -33.93 -23.16 19.88
C ILE A 5 -33.95 -23.36 18.37
N ASP A 6 -34.24 -22.29 17.63
CA ASP A 6 -34.19 -22.30 16.17
C ASP A 6 -32.75 -22.04 15.68
N PHE A 7 -32.00 -23.12 15.52
CA PHE A 7 -30.62 -23.07 15.01
C PHE A 7 -30.49 -22.46 13.61
N SER A 8 -31.56 -22.49 12.80
CA SER A 8 -31.52 -21.91 11.45
C SER A 8 -31.50 -20.37 11.51
N LYS A 9 -32.31 -19.79 12.40
CA LYS A 9 -32.33 -18.35 12.67
C LYS A 9 -31.00 -17.87 13.23
N TYR A 10 -30.43 -18.57 14.21
CA TYR A 10 -29.12 -18.24 14.78
C TYR A 10 -28.00 -18.34 13.75
N ARG A 11 -28.01 -19.36 12.89
CA ARG A 11 -27.02 -19.48 11.80
C ARG A 11 -27.12 -18.33 10.81
N LYS A 12 -28.34 -17.91 10.45
CA LYS A 12 -28.58 -16.78 9.55
C LYS A 12 -28.08 -15.47 10.16
N GLN A 13 -28.46 -15.16 11.41
CA GLN A 13 -28.01 -13.97 12.13
C GLN A 13 -26.48 -13.92 12.22
N ARG A 14 -25.84 -15.03 12.63
CA ARG A 14 -24.37 -15.11 12.68
C ARG A 14 -23.72 -14.90 11.31
N SER A 15 -24.35 -15.37 10.24
CA SER A 15 -23.83 -15.17 8.88
C SER A 15 -23.94 -13.72 8.42
N GLU A 16 -25.02 -13.03 8.78
CA GLU A 16 -25.22 -11.60 8.51
C GLU A 16 -24.20 -10.77 9.29
N GLU A 17 -24.04 -11.03 10.59
CA GLU A 17 -23.03 -10.36 11.44
C GLU A 17 -21.60 -10.53 10.90
N ILE A 18 -21.24 -11.74 10.43
CA ILE A 18 -19.92 -11.99 9.82
C ILE A 18 -19.77 -11.22 8.51
N ALA A 19 -20.83 -11.09 7.71
CA ALA A 19 -20.78 -10.34 6.46
C ALA A 19 -20.59 -8.84 6.73
N ASP A 20 -21.33 -8.28 7.68
CA ASP A 20 -21.21 -6.87 8.08
C ASP A 20 -19.81 -6.57 8.64
N LEU A 21 -19.28 -7.44 9.49
CA LEU A 21 -17.91 -7.31 10.01
C LEU A 21 -16.84 -7.32 8.91
N LYS A 22 -17.02 -8.14 7.87
CA LYS A 22 -16.09 -8.17 6.73
C LYS A 22 -16.10 -6.86 5.95
N GLU A 23 -17.28 -6.28 5.76
CA GLU A 23 -17.42 -4.98 5.10
C GLU A 23 -16.79 -3.85 5.94
N ASP A 24 -17.00 -3.86 7.25
CA ASP A 24 -16.39 -2.88 8.16
C ASP A 24 -14.87 -2.95 8.13
N VAL A 25 -14.30 -4.17 8.14
CA VAL A 25 -12.85 -4.39 8.00
C VAL A 25 -12.34 -3.87 6.66
N HIS A 26 -13.07 -4.13 5.58
CA HIS A 26 -12.74 -3.64 4.24
C HIS A 26 -12.67 -2.11 4.18
N ILE A 27 -13.69 -1.44 4.71
CA ILE A 27 -13.76 0.02 4.80
C ILE A 27 -12.62 0.57 5.65
N LEU A 28 -12.33 -0.08 6.78
CA LEU A 28 -11.25 0.31 7.67
C LEU A 28 -9.89 0.20 6.98
N ASN A 29 -9.62 -0.90 6.28
CA ASN A 29 -8.38 -1.11 5.54
C ASN A 29 -8.14 -0.03 4.49
N LYS A 30 -9.18 0.38 3.74
CA LYS A 30 -9.08 1.50 2.79
C LYS A 30 -8.72 2.81 3.47
N LYS A 31 -9.32 3.11 4.63
CA LYS A 31 -8.99 4.30 5.42
C LYS A 31 -7.56 4.26 5.94
N ILE A 32 -7.09 3.09 6.39
CA ILE A 32 -5.71 2.88 6.82
C ILE A 32 -4.76 3.15 5.66
N ALA A 33 -5.03 2.58 4.47
CA ALA A 33 -4.20 2.79 3.28
C ALA A 33 -4.08 4.28 2.93
N GLN A 34 -5.21 5.01 2.95
CA GLN A 34 -5.24 6.44 2.68
C GLN A 34 -4.44 7.25 3.68
N ARG A 35 -4.66 7.02 4.98
CA ARG A 35 -3.98 7.77 6.05
C ARG A 35 -2.48 7.47 6.07
N PHE A 36 -2.13 6.19 6.11
CA PHE A 36 -0.75 5.74 6.21
C PHE A 36 0.10 6.25 5.06
N SER A 37 -0.41 6.19 3.82
CA SER A 37 0.32 6.72 2.66
C SER A 37 0.67 8.21 2.76
N VAL A 38 -0.23 9.02 3.33
CA VAL A 38 0.00 10.46 3.53
C VAL A 38 0.97 10.70 4.68
N ASP A 39 0.82 9.96 5.78
CA ASP A 39 1.71 10.09 6.95
C ASP A 39 3.16 9.76 6.56
N VAL A 40 3.39 8.67 5.80
CA VAL A 40 4.73 8.31 5.30
C VAL A 40 5.29 9.37 4.35
N ALA A 41 4.48 9.89 3.42
CA ALA A 41 4.93 10.94 2.51
C ALA A 41 5.30 12.23 3.26
N HIS A 42 4.55 12.56 4.32
CA HIS A 42 4.87 13.70 5.19
C HIS A 42 6.20 13.50 5.92
N ASP A 43 6.48 12.30 6.41
CA ASP A 43 7.75 11.98 7.06
C ASP A 43 8.93 12.13 6.09
N VAL A 44 8.77 11.69 4.83
CA VAL A 44 9.77 11.88 3.78
C VAL A 44 10.01 13.37 3.50
N VAL A 45 8.95 14.15 3.31
CA VAL A 45 9.06 15.61 3.07
C VAL A 45 9.76 16.30 4.24
N SER A 46 9.43 15.91 5.47
CA SER A 46 10.03 16.47 6.68
C SER A 46 11.53 16.14 6.75
N ALA A 47 11.91 14.88 6.50
CA ALA A 47 13.30 14.46 6.47
C ALA A 47 14.10 15.19 5.37
N MET A 48 13.53 15.36 4.17
CA MET A 48 14.18 16.11 3.09
C MET A 48 14.38 17.59 3.47
N SER A 49 13.39 18.21 4.11
CA SER A 49 13.51 19.58 4.60
C SER A 49 14.59 19.72 5.67
N GLU A 50 14.68 18.78 6.61
CA GLU A 50 15.73 18.75 7.65
C GLU A 50 17.14 18.61 7.05
N LEU A 51 17.26 17.91 5.92
CA LEU A 51 18.51 17.80 5.14
C LEU A 51 18.80 19.02 4.26
N GLY A 52 17.90 20.02 4.22
CA GLY A 52 18.05 21.25 3.45
C GLY A 52 17.50 21.19 2.02
N TYR A 53 16.75 20.15 1.66
CA TYR A 53 16.07 20.03 0.37
C TYR A 53 14.62 20.51 0.48
N ASP A 54 14.28 21.61 -0.20
CA ASP A 54 12.90 22.04 -0.32
C ASP A 54 12.22 21.35 -1.52
N VAL A 55 11.46 20.30 -1.23
CA VAL A 55 10.68 19.54 -2.21
C VAL A 55 9.25 20.04 -2.39
N THR A 56 8.88 21.12 -1.70
CA THR A 56 7.52 21.68 -1.73
C THR A 56 7.36 22.84 -2.71
N GLU A 57 8.47 23.50 -3.06
CA GLU A 57 8.46 24.64 -3.99
C GLU A 57 8.50 24.23 -5.47
N ASN A 58 9.08 23.06 -5.80
CA ASN A 58 9.11 22.54 -7.16
C ASN A 58 7.87 21.66 -7.43
N TYR A 59 7.12 22.00 -8.48
CA TYR A 59 5.96 21.21 -8.91
C TYR A 59 6.32 19.76 -9.26
N GLU A 60 7.49 19.52 -9.86
CA GLU A 60 7.93 18.16 -10.23
C GLU A 60 8.15 17.30 -8.99
N SER A 61 8.82 17.83 -7.95
CA SER A 61 8.99 17.09 -6.69
C SER A 61 7.68 16.86 -5.95
N VAL A 62 6.71 17.78 -6.06
CA VAL A 62 5.35 17.55 -5.55
C VAL A 62 4.66 16.41 -6.29
N LEU A 63 4.84 16.29 -7.61
CA LEU A 63 4.34 15.13 -8.36
C LEU A 63 4.99 13.82 -7.90
N ASP A 64 6.29 13.83 -7.63
CA ASP A 64 7.00 12.66 -7.11
C ASP A 64 6.46 12.24 -5.73
N ILE A 65 6.16 13.20 -4.86
CA ILE A 65 5.50 12.94 -3.57
C ILE A 65 4.10 12.34 -3.77
N MET A 66 3.34 12.82 -4.76
CA MET A 66 2.04 12.22 -5.10
C MET A 66 2.19 10.78 -5.60
N VAL A 67 3.20 10.50 -6.42
CA VAL A 67 3.53 9.13 -6.87
C VAL A 67 3.93 8.25 -5.70
N LEU A 68 4.69 8.75 -4.73
CA LEU A 68 5.03 8.02 -3.50
C LEU A 68 3.76 7.61 -2.73
N ILE A 69 2.84 8.56 -2.52
CA ILE A 69 1.55 8.30 -1.85
C ILE A 69 0.79 7.19 -2.59
N GLU A 70 0.66 7.29 -3.91
CA GLU A 70 -0.08 6.32 -4.72
C GLU A 70 0.61 4.95 -4.76
N SER A 71 1.94 4.90 -4.74
CA SER A 71 2.73 3.68 -4.67
C SER A 71 2.52 2.95 -3.34
N ILE A 72 2.50 3.67 -2.22
CA ILE A 72 2.22 3.09 -0.90
C ILE A 72 0.78 2.56 -0.84
N ARG A 73 -0.20 3.28 -1.42
CA ARG A 73 -1.58 2.80 -1.52
C ARG A 73 -1.68 1.52 -2.34
N ALA A 74 -1.03 1.49 -3.50
CA ALA A 74 -0.99 0.31 -4.37
C ALA A 74 -0.42 -0.90 -3.64
N LEU A 75 0.66 -0.71 -2.88
CA LEU A 75 1.29 -1.74 -2.07
C LEU A 75 0.34 -2.31 -1.02
N ILE A 76 -0.34 -1.44 -0.26
CA ILE A 76 -1.30 -1.89 0.77
C ILE A 76 -2.48 -2.63 0.15
N HIS A 77 -3.05 -2.14 -0.95
CA HIS A 77 -4.12 -2.88 -1.62
C HIS A 77 -3.63 -4.23 -2.14
N ARG A 78 -2.38 -4.33 -2.62
CA ARG A 78 -1.80 -5.59 -3.08
C ARG A 78 -1.63 -6.60 -1.94
N THR A 79 -1.23 -6.16 -0.74
CA THR A 79 -1.13 -7.06 0.44
C THR A 79 -2.50 -7.52 0.95
N LEU A 80 -3.55 -6.76 0.66
CA LEU A 80 -4.94 -7.13 0.95
C LEU A 80 -5.58 -8.02 -0.14
N GLY A 81 -4.88 -8.26 -1.25
CA GLY A 81 -5.42 -8.98 -2.41
C GLY A 81 -6.45 -8.17 -3.20
N GLU A 82 -6.42 -6.85 -3.09
CA GLU A 82 -7.31 -5.92 -3.77
C GLU A 82 -6.64 -5.27 -4.99
N GLU A 83 -7.43 -5.12 -6.06
CA GLU A 83 -7.01 -4.35 -7.22
C GLU A 83 -6.99 -2.85 -6.90
N TYR A 84 -5.91 -2.19 -7.31
CA TYR A 84 -5.76 -0.75 -7.21
C TYR A 84 -5.16 -0.21 -8.50
N HIS A 85 -5.74 0.87 -9.03
CA HIS A 85 -5.40 1.40 -10.36
C HIS A 85 -3.90 1.65 -10.55
N PHE A 86 -3.21 2.11 -9.51
CA PHE A 86 -1.78 2.42 -9.59
C PHE A 86 -0.88 1.19 -9.59
N GLN A 87 -1.38 0.00 -9.25
CA GLN A 87 -0.65 -1.28 -9.41
C GLN A 87 -0.27 -1.51 -10.88
N SER A 88 -1.17 -1.14 -11.81
CA SER A 88 -0.94 -1.28 -13.25
C SER A 88 0.27 -0.48 -13.77
N VAL A 89 0.70 0.57 -13.05
CA VAL A 89 1.92 1.31 -13.37
C VAL A 89 3.13 0.41 -13.14
N SER A 90 3.24 -0.18 -11.95
CA SER A 90 4.31 -1.15 -11.65
C SER A 90 4.25 -2.35 -12.57
N ASP A 91 3.06 -2.90 -12.83
CA ASP A 91 2.91 -4.07 -13.68
C ASP A 91 3.40 -3.79 -15.11
N ARG A 92 3.14 -2.59 -15.64
CA ARG A 92 3.61 -2.19 -16.99
C ARG A 92 5.11 -1.94 -17.05
N ILE A 93 5.70 -1.36 -16.00
CA ILE A 93 7.15 -1.10 -15.95
C ILE A 93 7.92 -2.42 -16.06
N PHE A 94 7.43 -3.48 -15.42
CA PHE A 94 8.06 -4.80 -15.41
C PHE A 94 7.42 -5.80 -16.40
N ALA A 95 6.45 -5.39 -17.21
CA ALA A 95 5.78 -6.28 -18.18
C ALA A 95 6.64 -6.58 -19.42
N ASP A 96 7.44 -5.61 -19.86
CA ASP A 96 8.23 -5.67 -21.10
C ASP A 96 9.70 -6.06 -20.86
N SER A 97 10.10 -6.26 -19.61
CA SER A 97 11.40 -6.83 -19.29
C SER A 97 11.33 -8.35 -19.37
N ASP A 98 12.18 -8.98 -20.17
CA ASP A 98 12.47 -10.43 -20.07
C ASP A 98 13.00 -10.83 -18.66
N MET A 99 13.27 -9.83 -17.83
CA MET A 99 13.67 -9.92 -16.44
C MET A 99 12.46 -10.30 -15.56
N ASP A 100 12.60 -11.43 -14.86
CA ASP A 100 11.66 -11.84 -13.83
C ASP A 100 11.68 -10.85 -12.64
N CYS A 101 10.52 -10.65 -11.99
CA CYS A 101 10.38 -9.75 -10.84
C CYS A 101 11.35 -10.10 -9.70
N GLU A 102 11.62 -11.39 -9.50
CA GLU A 102 12.58 -11.84 -8.49
C GLU A 102 14.01 -11.37 -8.83
N THR A 103 14.39 -11.44 -10.11
CA THR A 103 15.70 -10.94 -10.58
C THR A 103 15.78 -9.42 -10.45
N ALA A 104 14.74 -8.70 -10.89
CA ALA A 104 14.70 -7.24 -10.75
C ALA A 104 14.80 -6.77 -9.30
N LEU A 105 14.22 -7.52 -8.36
CA LEU A 105 14.33 -7.23 -6.93
C LEU A 105 15.75 -7.48 -6.41
N PHE A 106 16.37 -8.60 -6.78
CA PHE A 106 17.75 -8.89 -6.36
C PHE A 106 18.74 -7.88 -6.93
N ASP A 107 18.64 -7.55 -8.22
CA ASP A 107 19.48 -6.54 -8.87
C ASP A 107 19.35 -5.18 -8.16
N PHE A 108 18.12 -4.76 -7.83
CA PHE A 108 17.88 -3.53 -7.08
C PHE A 108 18.52 -3.54 -5.69
N LEU A 109 18.43 -4.66 -4.96
CA LEU A 109 19.01 -4.79 -3.62
C LEU A 109 20.55 -4.80 -3.67
N ASP A 110 21.13 -5.48 -4.65
CA ASP A 110 22.57 -5.52 -4.87
C ASP A 110 23.11 -4.12 -5.21
N GLU A 111 22.43 -3.37 -6.09
CA GLU A 111 22.78 -1.97 -6.40
C GLU A 111 22.71 -1.05 -5.17
N MET A 112 21.72 -1.24 -4.30
CA MET A 112 21.62 -0.49 -3.04
C MET A 112 22.80 -0.77 -2.12
N ASP A 113 23.15 -2.04 -1.91
CA ASP A 113 24.27 -2.45 -1.04
C ASP A 113 25.63 -1.97 -1.57
N GLU A 114 25.80 -1.89 -2.89
CA GLU A 114 27.01 -1.33 -3.51
C GLU A 114 27.11 0.18 -3.30
N SER A 115 25.99 0.92 -3.36
CA SER A 115 25.96 2.37 -3.17
C SER A 115 26.31 2.82 -1.74
N GLU A 116 26.10 1.97 -0.73
CA GLU A 116 26.50 2.23 0.66
C GLU A 116 28.01 2.01 0.91
N ASN A 117 28.73 1.37 -0.02
CA ASN A 117 30.14 1.03 0.11
C ASN A 117 31.12 1.98 -0.63
N ASP A 118 30.62 3.05 -1.25
CA ASP A 118 31.49 4.08 -1.84
C ASP A 118 32.11 4.96 -0.74
N PRO A 119 33.45 5.01 -0.58
CA PRO A 119 34.08 5.89 0.38
C PRO A 119 34.02 7.34 -0.13
N ILE A 120 33.45 8.22 0.69
CA ILE A 120 33.52 9.69 0.52
C ILE A 120 34.97 10.16 0.39
#